data_AF-A0A1G1WRE1-F1
#
_entry.id   AF-A0A1G1WRE1-F1
#
_cell.length_a   1.000
_cell.length_b   1.000
_cell.length_c   1.000
_cell.angle_alpha   90.00
_cell.angle_beta   90.00
_cell.angle_gamma   90.00
#
_symmetry.space_group_name_H-M   'P 1'
#
loop_
_entity.id
_entity.type
_entity.pdbx_description
1 polymer ?
#
loop_
_entity_poly.entity_id
_entity_poly.type
_entity_poly.pdbx_seq_one_letter_code
_entity_poly.pdbx_strand_id
1 'polypeptide(L)'
;MKFVQKNLLAIVGVAIVLFGGGYYLSQNKPAPKQQTSTTSTTNSEAKKTVVTVTIKDGANEKNYQLTSGVGKTVLEVTQSATDGQVVTKGTGVNAYVTSINGREASSDKKEFWEMKINDKSAEVGAGS
;
A
#
# COMPACT_ATOMS: atom_id res chain seq x y z
N MET A 1 17.97 14.86 55.13
CA MET A 1 17.77 13.39 55.23
C MET A 1 18.81 12.70 54.36
N LYS A 2 19.34 11.58 54.83
CA LYS A 2 20.60 10.94 54.45
C LYS A 2 20.31 9.56 53.83
N PHE A 3 20.99 9.22 52.73
CA PHE A 3 21.23 7.85 52.20
C PHE A 3 19.98 7.06 51.71
N VAL A 4 20.01 6.04 50.84
CA VAL A 4 21.05 5.12 50.31
C VAL A 4 20.55 4.55 48.95
N GLN A 5 21.48 4.20 48.05
CA GLN A 5 21.29 3.21 46.96
C GLN A 5 21.33 1.75 47.49
N LYS A 6 20.82 0.79 46.70
CA LYS A 6 21.03 -0.69 46.70
C LYS A 6 19.93 -1.57 47.33
N ASN A 7 19.28 -2.35 46.47
CA ASN A 7 18.86 -3.75 46.64
C ASN A 7 19.18 -4.41 45.29
N LEU A 8 20.33 -5.04 45.03
CA LEU A 8 20.94 -6.29 45.53
C LEU A 8 20.17 -7.58 45.20
N LEU A 9 20.88 -8.43 44.47
CA LEU A 9 20.52 -9.74 43.91
C LEU A 9 19.98 -10.74 44.93
N ALA A 10 18.99 -11.54 44.50
CA ALA A 10 18.86 -13.00 44.69
C ALA A 10 17.53 -13.38 43.97
N ILE A 11 17.46 -14.30 43.01
CA ILE A 11 17.58 -15.75 43.17
C ILE A 11 17.78 -16.34 41.76
N VAL A 12 18.89 -17.05 41.56
CA VAL A 12 19.14 -17.95 40.43
C VAL A 12 19.03 -19.38 40.98
N GLY A 13 18.28 -20.24 40.29
CA GLY A 13 18.66 -21.65 40.14
C GLY A 13 17.79 -22.69 40.84
N VAL A 14 16.71 -23.11 40.18
CA VAL A 14 16.19 -24.50 40.05
C VAL A 14 15.26 -24.44 38.81
N ALA A 15 15.44 -25.08 37.65
CA ALA A 15 15.81 -26.45 37.38
C ALA A 15 16.51 -26.58 36.01
N ILE A 16 17.82 -26.86 36.04
CA ILE A 16 18.53 -27.58 34.98
C ILE A 16 18.51 -29.05 35.43
N VAL A 17 17.39 -29.75 35.21
CA VAL A 17 17.27 -31.21 35.40
C VAL A 17 16.30 -31.78 34.36
N LEU A 18 16.56 -31.49 33.08
CA LEU A 18 16.01 -32.22 31.93
C LEU A 18 17.13 -32.49 30.92
N PHE A 19 18.30 -32.90 31.43
CA PHE A 19 19.38 -33.51 30.66
C PHE A 19 19.52 -34.96 31.13
N GLY A 20 19.33 -35.92 30.22
CA GLY A 20 19.84 -37.27 30.43
C GLY A 20 18.93 -38.38 29.93
N GLY A 21 18.91 -38.63 28.63
CA GLY A 21 18.36 -39.87 28.10
C GLY A 21 18.11 -39.85 26.61
N GLY A 22 19.16 -40.00 25.79
CA GLY A 22 18.99 -40.21 24.36
C GLY A 22 20.21 -39.89 23.51
N TYR A 23 21.34 -40.55 23.80
CA TYR A 23 22.48 -40.56 22.89
C TYR A 23 22.17 -41.47 21.69
N TYR A 24 22.53 -40.99 20.50
CA TYR A 24 22.95 -41.78 19.33
C TYR A 24 21.88 -42.52 18.50
N LEU A 25 21.56 -41.97 17.31
CA LEU A 25 21.89 -42.58 16.01
C LEU A 25 21.27 -41.81 14.82
N SER A 26 22.11 -41.69 13.78
CA SER A 26 21.79 -41.68 12.34
C SER A 26 21.79 -40.35 11.58
N GLN A 27 22.69 -40.35 10.60
CA GLN A 27 23.01 -39.32 9.61
C GLN A 27 22.01 -39.27 8.44
N ASN A 28 22.21 -38.26 7.59
CA ASN A 28 21.58 -37.94 6.30
C ASN A 28 20.29 -37.12 6.34
N LYS A 29 20.42 -35.80 6.15
CA LYS A 29 19.78 -35.00 5.06
C LYS A 29 20.26 -33.53 5.08
N PRO A 30 20.22 -32.84 3.92
CA PRO A 30 21.29 -32.00 3.40
C PRO A 30 21.38 -30.59 4.01
N ALA A 31 22.57 -29.99 3.88
CA ALA A 31 22.89 -28.63 4.31
C ALA A 31 21.86 -27.59 3.86
N PRO A 32 21.52 -26.60 4.71
CA PRO A 32 20.75 -25.45 4.27
C PRO A 32 21.59 -24.69 3.25
N LYS A 33 21.17 -24.73 1.99
CA LYS A 33 21.75 -23.93 0.93
C LYS A 33 21.68 -22.46 1.36
N GLN A 34 22.84 -21.81 1.44
CA GLN A 34 22.97 -20.36 1.38
C GLN A 34 22.13 -19.88 0.20
N GLN A 35 21.00 -19.23 0.47
CA GLN A 35 20.37 -18.40 -0.52
C GLN A 35 21.14 -17.09 -0.53
N THR A 36 22.13 -17.06 -1.40
CA THR A 36 22.82 -15.87 -1.88
C THR A 36 21.81 -14.75 -2.07
N SER A 37 21.90 -13.70 -1.26
CA SER A 37 21.30 -12.41 -1.58
C SER A 37 22.03 -11.89 -2.81
N THR A 38 21.48 -12.17 -4.00
CA THR A 38 21.93 -11.53 -5.23
C THR A 38 21.52 -10.07 -5.15
N THR A 39 22.45 -9.22 -4.70
CA THR A 39 22.45 -7.80 -5.03
C THR A 39 22.65 -7.69 -6.54
N SER A 40 21.55 -7.73 -7.28
CA SER A 40 21.56 -7.32 -8.68
C SER A 40 21.68 -5.80 -8.70
N THR A 41 22.91 -5.31 -8.79
CA THR A 41 23.20 -3.99 -9.36
C THR A 41 22.82 -4.05 -10.83
N THR A 42 21.54 -3.89 -11.13
CA THR A 42 21.09 -3.59 -12.48
C THR A 42 21.11 -2.07 -12.60
N ASN A 43 21.98 -1.57 -13.47
CA ASN A 43 21.79 -0.28 -14.12
C ASN A 43 20.45 -0.36 -14.88
N SER A 44 19.35 -0.12 -14.19
CA SER A 44 18.04 0.06 -14.79
C SER A 44 17.83 1.56 -14.90
N GLU A 45 17.97 2.06 -16.11
CA GLU A 45 17.25 3.25 -16.54
C GLU A 45 15.78 3.04 -16.10
N ALA A 46 15.38 3.76 -15.05
CA ALA A 46 14.13 3.50 -14.36
C ALA A 46 12.98 3.66 -15.36
N LYS A 47 12.39 2.54 -15.78
CA LYS A 47 11.27 2.54 -16.71
C LYS A 47 10.11 3.24 -16.02
N LYS A 48 9.93 4.53 -16.33
CA LYS A 48 8.96 5.40 -15.66
C LYS A 48 7.56 4.96 -16.09
N THR A 49 6.79 4.40 -15.17
CA THR A 49 5.38 4.07 -15.45
C THR A 49 4.58 5.37 -15.53
N VAL A 50 4.00 5.62 -16.70
CA VAL A 50 3.11 6.76 -16.93
C VAL A 50 1.67 6.27 -16.85
N VAL A 51 0.86 6.97 -16.06
CA VAL A 51 -0.59 6.78 -15.95
C VAL A 51 -1.27 7.97 -16.62
N THR A 52 -2.22 7.69 -17.50
CA THR A 52 -3.07 8.71 -18.13
C THR A 52 -4.41 8.75 -17.42
N VAL A 53 -4.81 9.94 -16.97
CA VAL A 53 -6.14 10.21 -16.41
C VAL A 53 -6.92 11.04 -17.41
N THR A 54 -8.06 10.53 -17.84
CA THR A 54 -8.98 11.23 -18.73
C THR A 54 -10.24 11.59 -17.96
N ILE A 55 -10.57 12.88 -17.92
CA ILE A 55 -11.80 13.39 -17.32
C ILE A 55 -12.70 13.89 -18.43
N LYS A 56 -13.88 13.29 -18.56
CA LYS A 56 -14.91 13.66 -19.54
C LYS A 56 -16.08 14.31 -18.82
N ASP A 57 -16.39 15.55 -19.20
CA ASP A 57 -17.55 16.31 -18.75
C ASP A 57 -18.42 16.68 -19.96
N GLY A 58 -19.37 15.81 -20.29
CA GLY A 58 -20.17 15.92 -21.50
C GLY A 58 -19.30 15.86 -22.75
N ALA A 59 -19.28 16.95 -23.53
CA ALA A 59 -18.44 17.10 -24.72
C ALA A 59 -16.99 17.51 -24.42
N ASN A 60 -16.69 17.91 -23.17
CA ASN A 60 -15.36 18.34 -22.79
C ASN A 60 -14.52 17.16 -22.33
N GLU A 61 -13.27 17.09 -22.76
CA GLU A 61 -12.32 16.08 -22.34
C GLU A 61 -10.99 16.74 -21.94
N LYS A 62 -10.44 16.33 -20.80
CA LYS A 62 -9.11 16.76 -20.33
C LYS A 62 -8.28 15.53 -19.98
N ASN A 63 -7.04 15.53 -20.45
CA ASN A 63 -6.08 14.45 -20.27
C ASN A 63 -4.90 14.92 -19.41
N TYR A 64 -4.56 14.12 -18.41
CA TYR A 64 -3.47 14.37 -17.48
C TYR A 64 -2.52 13.17 -17.50
N GLN A 65 -1.22 13.42 -17.40
CA GLN A 65 -0.21 12.37 -17.35
C GLN A 65 0.55 12.46 -16.04
N LEU A 66 0.59 11.34 -15.30
CA LEU A 66 1.34 11.23 -14.06
C LEU A 66 2.36 10.12 -14.17
N THR A 67 3.58 10.40 -13.71
CA THR A 67 4.68 9.45 -13.76
C THR A 67 4.87 8.66 -12.46
N SER A 68 3.90 8.75 -11.54
CA SER A 68 3.96 8.22 -10.18
C SER A 68 2.59 7.76 -9.67
N GLY A 69 1.89 6.95 -10.48
CA GLY A 69 0.59 6.38 -10.11
C GLY A 69 0.65 4.95 -9.56
N VAL A 70 1.81 4.29 -9.61
CA VAL A 70 1.97 2.91 -9.14
C VAL A 70 1.77 2.84 -7.62
N GLY A 71 0.91 1.91 -7.18
CA GLY A 71 0.61 1.70 -5.76
C GLY A 71 -0.35 2.70 -5.14
N LYS A 72 -0.91 3.63 -5.93
CA LYS A 72 -1.96 4.56 -5.51
C LYS A 72 -3.32 4.09 -6.01
N THR A 73 -4.37 4.44 -5.29
CA THR A 73 -5.77 4.28 -5.71
C THR A 73 -6.09 5.21 -6.88
N VAL A 74 -7.14 4.89 -7.65
CA VAL A 74 -7.57 5.74 -8.77
C VAL A 74 -7.99 7.13 -8.26
N LEU A 75 -8.57 7.21 -7.07
CA LEU A 75 -8.96 8.46 -6.43
C LEU A 75 -7.73 9.34 -6.15
N GLU A 76 -6.67 8.79 -5.55
CA GLU A 76 -5.43 9.53 -5.26
C GLU A 76 -4.74 10.00 -6.54
N VAL A 77 -4.72 9.15 -7.58
CA VAL A 77 -4.16 9.51 -8.88
C VAL A 77 -4.96 10.66 -9.51
N THR A 78 -6.29 10.61 -9.45
CA THR A 78 -7.17 11.65 -10.01
C THR A 78 -7.06 12.96 -9.23
N GLN A 79 -6.97 12.89 -7.90
CA GLN A 79 -6.71 14.06 -7.05
C GLN A 79 -5.35 14.70 -7.38
N SER A 80 -4.31 13.88 -7.53
CA SER A 80 -2.98 14.36 -7.93
C SER A 80 -3.00 14.99 -9.33
N ALA A 81 -3.77 14.41 -10.25
CA ALA A 81 -3.89 14.87 -11.64
C ALA A 81 -4.55 16.24 -11.78
N THR A 82 -5.49 16.55 -10.89
CA THR A 82 -6.38 17.72 -10.96
C THR A 82 -6.01 18.79 -9.94
N ASP A 83 -4.83 18.70 -9.34
CA ASP A 83 -4.37 19.61 -8.29
C ASP A 83 -5.36 19.69 -7.10
N GLY A 84 -5.93 18.54 -6.72
CA GLY A 84 -6.86 18.43 -5.59
C GLY A 84 -8.29 18.87 -5.87
N GLN A 85 -8.67 19.15 -7.12
CA GLN A 85 -10.02 19.60 -7.49
C GLN A 85 -11.07 18.45 -7.56
N VAL A 86 -10.85 17.37 -6.82
CA VAL A 86 -11.82 16.28 -6.66
C VAL A 86 -12.51 16.41 -5.32
N VAL A 87 -13.84 16.52 -5.35
CA VAL A 87 -14.67 16.47 -4.14
C VAL A 87 -15.26 15.09 -4.01
N THR A 88 -15.17 14.52 -2.82
CA THR A 88 -15.70 13.20 -2.50
C THR A 88 -16.68 13.25 -1.33
N LYS A 89 -17.48 12.18 -1.24
CA LYS A 89 -18.23 11.81 -0.04
C LYS A 89 -17.79 10.40 0.39
N GLY A 90 -17.90 10.11 1.68
CA GLY A 90 -17.38 8.86 2.25
C GLY A 90 -15.88 8.91 2.52
N THR A 91 -15.30 7.77 2.94
CA THR A 91 -13.87 7.65 3.29
C THR A 91 -13.31 6.30 2.86
N GLY A 92 -12.00 6.24 2.59
CA GLY A 92 -11.29 5.02 2.18
C GLY A 92 -11.92 4.35 0.95
N VAL A 93 -12.07 3.03 1.01
CA VAL A 93 -12.69 2.21 -0.06
C VAL A 93 -14.16 2.58 -0.35
N ASN A 94 -14.82 3.28 0.58
CA ASN A 94 -16.20 3.75 0.43
C ASN A 94 -16.28 5.20 -0.07
N ALA A 95 -15.14 5.84 -0.38
CA ALA A 95 -15.13 7.18 -0.95
C ALA A 95 -15.61 7.15 -2.41
N TYR A 96 -16.55 8.03 -2.74
CA TYR A 96 -17.03 8.23 -4.10
C TYR A 96 -16.95 9.70 -4.51
N VAL A 97 -16.74 9.93 -5.79
CA VAL A 97 -16.54 11.27 -6.35
C VAL A 97 -17.89 11.94 -6.61
N THR A 98 -18.05 13.16 -6.12
CA THR A 98 -19.23 13.99 -6.37
C THR A 98 -18.93 15.15 -7.31
N SER A 99 -17.68 15.63 -7.34
CA SER A 99 -17.26 16.68 -8.24
C SER A 99 -15.82 16.53 -8.70
N ILE A 100 -15.54 16.95 -9.94
CA ILE A 100 -14.20 17.09 -10.49
C ILE A 100 -14.12 18.43 -11.21
N ASN A 101 -13.07 19.23 -10.96
CA ASN A 101 -12.84 20.53 -11.61
C ASN A 101 -14.04 21.48 -11.53
N GLY A 102 -14.77 21.47 -10.40
CA GLY A 102 -15.93 22.32 -10.16
C GLY A 102 -17.24 21.85 -10.82
N ARG A 103 -17.24 20.75 -11.60
CA ARG A 103 -18.47 20.13 -12.11
C ARG A 103 -19.02 19.16 -11.09
N GLU A 104 -20.18 19.45 -10.51
CA GLU A 104 -20.87 18.55 -9.58
C GLU A 104 -21.86 17.66 -10.32
N ALA A 105 -21.94 16.39 -9.90
CA ALA A 105 -22.93 15.45 -10.39
C ALA A 105 -24.30 15.75 -9.74
N SER A 106 -25.33 15.96 -10.56
CA SER A 106 -26.70 16.23 -10.08
C SER A 106 -27.53 14.96 -9.97
N SER A 107 -28.03 14.67 -8.77
CA SER A 107 -28.97 13.56 -8.53
C SER A 107 -30.31 13.77 -9.24
N ASP A 108 -30.87 14.98 -9.22
CA ASP A 108 -32.12 15.33 -9.90
C ASP A 108 -32.07 15.08 -11.42
N LYS A 109 -30.88 15.26 -12.00
CA LYS A 109 -30.60 14.99 -13.42
C LYS A 109 -30.12 13.57 -13.69
N LYS A 110 -30.00 12.73 -12.65
CA LYS A 110 -29.45 11.37 -12.70
C LYS A 110 -28.01 11.33 -13.25
N GLU A 111 -27.24 12.36 -12.96
CA GLU A 111 -25.82 12.46 -13.32
C GLU A 111 -24.95 11.80 -12.24
N PHE A 112 -23.86 11.16 -12.67
CA PHE A 112 -22.85 10.59 -11.80
C PHE A 112 -21.50 10.56 -12.52
N TRP A 113 -20.43 10.46 -11.74
CA TRP A 113 -19.08 10.22 -12.27
C TRP A 113 -18.85 8.72 -12.43
N GLU A 114 -18.64 8.26 -13.66
CA GLU A 114 -18.29 6.88 -13.96
C GLU A 114 -16.78 6.69 -13.95
N MET A 115 -16.29 5.66 -13.26
CA MET A 115 -14.89 5.26 -13.33
C MET A 115 -14.70 4.18 -14.41
N LYS A 116 -13.80 4.44 -15.35
CA LYS A 116 -13.36 3.46 -16.34
C LYS A 116 -11.86 3.24 -16.28
N ILE A 117 -11.46 1.98 -16.41
CA ILE A 117 -10.07 1.57 -16.55
C ILE A 117 -9.93 0.93 -17.93
N ASN A 118 -9.11 1.55 -18.78
CA ASN A 118 -8.93 1.12 -20.18
C ASN A 118 -10.28 0.91 -20.89
N ASP A 119 -11.13 1.93 -20.83
CA ASP A 119 -12.49 1.99 -21.43
C ASP A 119 -13.53 0.99 -20.90
N LYS A 120 -13.17 0.17 -19.90
CA LYS A 120 -14.11 -0.73 -19.21
C LYS A 120 -14.55 -0.10 -17.89
N SER A 121 -15.86 -0.16 -17.59
CA SER A 121 -16.39 0.25 -16.29
C SER A 121 -15.70 -0.55 -15.19
N ALA A 122 -15.28 0.14 -14.13
CA ALA A 122 -14.59 -0.50 -13.03
C ALA A 122 -15.54 -1.31 -12.15
N GLU A 123 -15.03 -2.43 -11.62
CA GLU A 123 -15.77 -3.33 -10.71
C GLU A 123 -15.64 -2.91 -9.24
N VAL A 124 -14.68 -2.03 -8.93
CA VAL A 124 -14.39 -1.53 -7.59
C VAL A 124 -14.50 0.00 -7.53
N GLY A 125 -14.65 0.56 -6.33
CA GLY A 125 -14.66 2.01 -6.11
C GLY A 125 -13.29 2.66 -6.34
N ALA A 126 -13.29 3.97 -6.58
CA ALA A 126 -12.06 4.71 -6.88
C ALA A 126 -11.06 4.78 -5.71
N GLY A 127 -11.55 4.62 -4.46
CA GLY A 127 -10.72 4.60 -3.25
C GLY A 127 -10.14 3.23 -2.89
N SER A 128 -10.29 2.22 -3.76
CA SER A 128 -9.81 0.85 -3.57
C SER A 128 -8.54 0.54 -4.37
#